data_AF-A0A6L8FX09-F1
#
_entry.id   AF-A0A6L8FX09-F1
#
_cell.length_a   1.000
_cell.length_b   1.000
_cell.length_c   1.000
_cell.angle_alpha   90.00
_cell.angle_beta   90.00
_cell.angle_gamma   90.00
#
_symmetry.space_group_name_H-M   'P 1'
#
loop_
_entity.id
_entity.type
_entity.pdbx_description
1 polymer ?
#
loop_
_entity_poly.entity_id
_entity_poly.type
_entity_poly.pdbx_seq_one_letter_code
_entity_poly.pdbx_strand_id
1 'polypeptide(L)' 'APEPDLDAEVEDRTVGGLGIYLVRTMMDEVRYQRQQNKNCLTLVKRRDS' A
#
# COMPACT_ATOMS: atom_id res chain seq x y z
N ALA A 1 -2.37 -6.58 7.86
CA ALA A 1 -1.46 -7.58 7.26
C ALA A 1 -0.06 -7.28 7.76
N PRO A 2 0.81 -8.30 7.94
CA PRO A 2 2.23 -8.07 8.23
C PRO A 2 2.87 -7.24 7.11
N GLU A 3 3.93 -6.49 7.44
CA GLU A 3 4.70 -5.77 6.42
C GLU A 3 5.40 -6.79 5.50
N PRO A 4 5.47 -6.54 4.18
CA PRO A 4 6.14 -7.46 3.28
C PRO A 4 7.64 -7.46 3.56
N ASP A 5 8.24 -8.64 3.50
CA ASP A 5 9.70 -8.79 3.49
C ASP A 5 10.24 -8.30 2.13
N LEU A 6 11.05 -7.24 2.17
CA LEU A 6 11.64 -6.63 0.97
C LEU A 6 12.99 -7.26 0.60
N ASP A 7 13.61 -7.97 1.54
CA ASP A 7 14.94 -8.57 1.40
C ASP A 7 14.86 -10.03 0.94
N ALA A 8 13.70 -10.67 1.05
CA ALA A 8 13.43 -11.99 0.51
C ALA A 8 13.59 -12.04 -1.03
N GLU A 9 14.06 -13.19 -1.52
CA GLU A 9 14.08 -13.50 -2.95
C GLU A 9 12.66 -13.47 -3.52
N VAL A 10 12.55 -13.20 -4.83
CA VAL A 10 11.24 -13.04 -5.49
C VAL A 10 10.36 -14.28 -5.33
N GLU A 11 10.97 -15.47 -5.32
CA GLU A 11 10.29 -16.76 -5.20
C GLU A 11 9.73 -17.02 -3.78
N ASP A 12 10.33 -16.41 -2.77
CA ASP A 12 9.97 -16.57 -1.35
C ASP A 12 9.01 -15.49 -0.84
N ARG A 13 8.77 -14.43 -1.63
CA ARG A 13 7.87 -13.34 -1.23
C ARG A 13 6.43 -13.82 -1.15
N THR A 14 5.81 -13.60 0.00
CA THR A 14 4.38 -13.85 0.18
C THR A 14 3.55 -13.07 -0.84
N VAL A 15 2.57 -13.73 -1.47
CA VAL A 15 1.67 -13.09 -2.41
C VAL A 15 0.84 -12.01 -1.70
N GLY A 16 0.91 -10.78 -2.22
CA GLY A 16 0.18 -9.62 -1.70
C GLY A 16 1.01 -8.75 -0.77
N GLY A 17 0.46 -7.59 -0.41
CA GLY A 17 1.10 -6.65 0.52
C GLY A 17 2.07 -5.66 -0.12
N LEU A 18 2.81 -6.02 -1.18
CA LEU A 18 3.78 -5.12 -1.83
C LEU A 18 3.15 -3.83 -2.38
N GLY A 19 1.98 -3.92 -3.02
CA GLY A 19 1.28 -2.72 -3.52
C GLY A 19 0.79 -1.79 -2.41
N ILE A 20 0.33 -2.36 -1.28
CA ILE A 20 -0.09 -1.57 -0.11
C ILE A 20 1.13 -0.93 0.56
N TYR A 21 2.22 -1.68 0.67
CA TYR A 21 3.48 -1.17 1.21
C TYR A 21 3.99 0.02 0.40
N LEU A 22 4.07 -0.12 -0.93
CA LEU A 22 4.48 0.94 -1.84
C LEU A 22 3.66 2.22 -1.62
N VAL A 23 2.33 2.08 -1.57
CA VAL A 23 1.40 3.20 -1.38
C VAL A 23 1.62 3.88 -0.03
N ARG A 24 1.83 3.12 1.06
CA ARG A 24 2.10 3.65 2.40
C ARG A 24 3.45 4.37 2.48
N THR A 25 4.45 3.91 1.74
CA THR A 25 5.79 4.53 1.72
C THR A 25 5.81 5.81 0.89
N MET A 26 5.04 5.88 -0.20
CA MET A 26 5.09 7.01 -1.12
C MET A 26 4.15 8.16 -0.76
N MET A 27 2.99 7.86 -0.16
CA MET A 27 1.94 8.85 0.11
C MET A 27 2.07 9.42 1.52
N ASP A 28 1.59 10.65 1.70
CA ASP A 28 1.59 11.28 3.02
C ASP A 28 0.36 10.86 3.85
N GLU A 29 -0.75 10.60 3.16
CA GLU A 29 -1.97 10.09 3.77
C GLU A 29 -2.64 9.08 2.84
N VAL A 30 -3.14 8.00 3.45
CA VAL A 30 -3.87 6.92 2.76
C VAL A 30 -5.15 6.65 3.54
N ARG A 31 -6.31 6.79 2.87
CA ARG A 31 -7.61 6.41 3.42
C ARG A 31 -8.20 5.25 2.62
N TYR A 32 -8.74 4.27 3.33
CA TYR A 32 -9.42 3.13 2.76
C TYR A 32 -10.86 3.09 3.21
N GLN A 33 -11.78 2.86 2.26
CA GLN A 33 -13.18 2.59 2.53
C GLN A 33 -13.66 1.44 1.63
N ARG A 34 -14.50 0.57 2.18
CA ARG A 34 -15.23 -0.42 1.40
C ARG A 34 -16.65 0.08 1.18
N GLN A 35 -17.04 0.37 -0.06
CA GLN A 35 -18.39 0.82 -0.41
C GLN A 35 -18.95 -0.03 -1.53
N GLN A 36 -20.19 -0.51 -1.38
CA GLN A 36 -20.90 -1.31 -2.41
C GLN A 36 -20.03 -2.45 -3.00
N ASN A 37 -19.36 -3.19 -2.12
CA ASN A 37 -18.43 -4.27 -2.47
C ASN A 37 -17.14 -3.85 -3.21
N LYS A 38 -16.90 -2.55 -3.43
CA LYS A 38 -15.69 -2.01 -4.05
C LYS A 38 -14.71 -1.45 -3.01
N ASN A 39 -13.43 -1.54 -3.33
CA ASN A 39 -12.36 -0.88 -2.58
C ASN A 39 -12.22 0.56 -3.09
N CYS A 40 -12.43 1.54 -2.21
CA CYS A 40 -12.25 2.95 -2.47
C CYS A 40 -11.01 3.42 -1.72
N LEU A 41 -9.97 3.82 -2.44
CA LEU A 41 -8.73 4.36 -1.87
C LEU A 41 -8.64 5.86 -2.17
N THR A 42 -8.30 6.65 -1.16
CA THR A 42 -7.90 8.06 -1.32
C THR A 42 -6.46 8.20 -0.92
N LEU A 43 -5.64 8.75 -1.83
CA LEU A 43 -4.21 8.97 -1.64
C LEU A 43 -3.95 10.47 -1.65
N VAL A 44 -3.26 10.99 -0.64
CA VAL A 44 -2.89 12.41 -0.57
C VAL A 44 -1.37 12.52 -0.58
N LYS A 45 -0.87 13.36 -1.47
CA LYS A 45 0.53 13.77 -1.52
C LYS A 45 0.59 15.30 -1.51
N ARG A 46 1.29 15.85 -0.52
CA ARG A 46 1.56 17.28 -0.45
C ARG A 46 2.72 17.59 -1.39
N ARG A 47 2.63 18.71 -2.10
CA ARG A 47 3.77 19.22 -2.86
C ARG A 47 4.73 19.86 -1.87
N ASP A 48 6.00 19.49 -1.96
CA ASP A 48 7.06 20.23 -1.28
C ASP A 48 7.08 21.66 -1.86
N SER A 49 7.22 22.64 -0.97
CA SER A 49 7.19 24.08 -1.30
C SER A 49 8.52 24.55 -1.87
#